data_AF-A0A970UW27-F1
#
_entry.id   AF-A0A970UW27-F1
#
_cell.length_a   1.000
_cell.length_b   1.000
_cell.length_c   1.000
_cell.angle_alpha   90.00
_cell.angle_beta   90.00
_cell.angle_gamma   90.00
#
_symmetry.space_group_name_H-M   'P 1'
#
loop_
_entity.id
_entity.type
_entity.pdbx_description
1 polymer ?
#
loop_
_entity_poly.entity_id
_entity_poly.type
_entity_poly.pdbx_seq_one_letter_code
_entity_poly.pdbx_strand_id
1 'polypeptide(L)'
;MSPEELGVEIGKLCAEAFDFIYEQFKDQPEINDELKKKFSAERERIFSRLVPLIKQQQQLSEEGITECNMNAGITVAESIPDMEEKSIELLETIGNLENEPDQTFLMDVQSLYMILSFLDMEEMQQNAPELLKYVGF
;
A
#
# COMPACT_ATOMS: atom_id res chain seq x y z
N MET A 1 10.78 -12.17 -15.94
CA MET A 1 9.93 -12.50 -14.79
C MET A 1 8.60 -12.97 -15.34
N SER A 2 8.04 -14.06 -14.82
CA SER A 2 6.66 -14.46 -15.13
C SER A 2 5.65 -13.47 -14.53
N PRO A 3 4.39 -13.45 -14.98
CA PRO A 3 3.33 -12.70 -14.32
C PRO A 3 3.19 -13.04 -12.82
N GLU A 4 3.28 -14.32 -12.48
CA GLU A 4 3.27 -14.81 -11.10
C GLU A 4 4.41 -14.22 -10.26
N GLU A 5 5.65 -14.36 -10.71
CA GLU A 5 6.84 -13.83 -10.01
C GLU A 5 6.74 -12.30 -9.83
N LEU A 6 6.23 -11.60 -10.85
CA LEU A 6 6.02 -10.15 -10.81
C LEU A 6 4.97 -9.77 -9.78
N GLY A 7 3.86 -10.50 -9.74
CA GLY A 7 2.81 -10.33 -8.75
C GLY A 7 3.33 -10.52 -7.34
N VAL A 8 4.12 -11.57 -7.09
CA VAL A 8 4.72 -11.82 -5.78
C VAL A 8 5.66 -10.69 -5.35
N GLU A 9 6.49 -10.16 -6.24
CA GLU A 9 7.37 -9.03 -5.90
C GLU A 9 6.61 -7.75 -5.59
N ILE A 10 5.58 -7.43 -6.39
CA ILE A 10 4.71 -6.29 -6.15
C ILE A 10 4.00 -6.45 -4.80
N GLY A 11 3.38 -7.61 -4.56
CA GLY A 11 2.65 -7.89 -3.31
C GLY A 11 3.53 -7.77 -2.06
N LYS A 12 4.79 -8.21 -2.12
CA LYS A 12 5.75 -8.02 -1.01
C LYS A 12 6.03 -6.55 -0.73
N LEU A 13 6.20 -5.73 -1.77
CA LEU A 13 6.42 -4.28 -1.60
C LEU A 13 5.18 -3.59 -1.02
N CYS A 14 3.99 -4.00 -1.45
CA CYS A 14 2.73 -3.51 -0.91
C CYS A 14 2.59 -3.85 0.58
N ALA A 15 2.88 -5.09 0.97
CA ALA A 15 2.86 -5.52 2.37
C ALA A 15 3.90 -4.78 3.21
N GLU A 16 5.12 -4.62 2.68
CA GLU A 16 6.20 -3.87 3.33
C GLU A 16 5.81 -2.41 3.59
N ALA A 17 5.15 -1.76 2.62
CA ALA A 17 4.64 -0.40 2.79
C ALA A 17 3.54 -0.31 3.86
N PHE A 18 2.59 -1.26 3.86
CA PHE A 18 1.51 -1.29 4.86
C PHE A 18 2.07 -1.50 6.26
N ASP A 19 2.90 -2.52 6.47
CA ASP A 19 3.48 -2.81 7.77
C ASP A 19 4.35 -1.65 8.26
N PHE A 20 5.08 -0.95 7.38
CA PHE A 20 5.79 0.27 7.77
C PHE A 20 4.83 1.33 8.33
N ILE A 21 3.75 1.65 7.61
CA ILE A 21 2.78 2.66 8.07
C ILE A 21 2.18 2.22 9.41
N TYR A 22 1.79 0.95 9.51
CA TYR A 22 1.20 0.39 10.73
C TYR A 22 2.15 0.49 11.92
N GLU A 23 3.38 0.01 11.77
CA GLU A 23 4.37 0.05 12.84
C GLU A 23 4.74 1.48 13.26
N GLN A 24 4.70 2.44 12.33
CA GLN A 24 4.92 3.84 12.68
C GLN A 24 3.73 4.47 13.40
N PHE A 25 2.50 4.01 13.20
CA PHE A 25 1.30 4.66 13.74
C PHE A 25 0.57 3.92 14.86
N LYS A 26 0.79 2.62 15.04
CA LYS A 26 0.08 1.78 16.04
C LYS A 26 0.18 2.30 17.47
N ASP A 27 1.30 2.93 17.84
CA ASP A 27 1.54 3.49 19.17
C ASP A 27 1.24 5.00 19.25
N GLN A 28 0.58 5.56 18.21
CA GLN A 28 0.19 6.96 18.10
C GLN A 28 1.32 7.94 18.46
N PRO A 29 2.46 7.92 17.75
CA PRO A 29 3.56 8.80 18.08
C PRO A 29 3.22 10.26 17.82
N GLU A 30 3.92 11.15 18.52
CA GLU A 30 3.92 12.58 18.19
C GLU A 30 4.54 12.78 16.79
N ILE A 31 3.82 13.50 15.92
CA ILE A 31 4.29 13.82 14.57
C ILE A 31 5.43 14.83 14.68
N ASN A 32 6.66 14.36 14.47
CA ASN A 32 7.87 15.18 14.55
C ASN A 32 8.72 15.05 13.28
N ASP A 33 9.76 15.88 13.17
CA ASP A 33 10.65 15.90 12.00
C ASP A 33 11.34 14.55 11.73
N GLU A 34 11.56 13.73 12.76
CA GLU A 34 12.16 12.41 12.59
C GLU A 34 11.18 11.46 11.90
N LEU A 35 9.92 11.43 12.36
CA LEU A 35 8.87 10.63 11.75
C LEU A 35 8.64 11.05 10.29
N LYS A 36 8.56 12.36 10.03
CA LYS A 36 8.40 12.91 8.67
C LYS A 36 9.51 12.45 7.73
N LYS A 37 10.77 12.49 8.20
CA LYS A 37 11.92 11.99 7.44
C LYS A 37 11.85 10.48 7.17
N LYS A 38 11.38 9.69 8.14
CA LYS A 38 11.20 8.24 7.96
C LYS A 38 10.19 7.94 6.86
N PHE A 39 9.03 8.60 6.87
CA PHE A 39 8.01 8.44 5.83
C PHE A 39 8.50 8.83 4.44
N SER A 40 9.19 9.98 4.33
CA SER A 40 9.71 10.43 3.05
C SER A 40 10.77 9.47 2.48
N ALA A 41 11.72 9.04 3.32
CA ALA A 41 12.74 8.08 2.92
C ALA A 41 12.15 6.73 2.54
N GLU A 42 11.13 6.27 3.28
CA GLU A 42 10.47 5.01 2.98
C GLU A 42 9.68 5.07 1.67
N ARG A 43 8.95 6.16 1.43
CA ARG A 43 8.28 6.40 0.15
C ARG A 43 9.26 6.33 -1.01
N GLU A 44 10.39 7.02 -0.93
CA GLU A 44 11.42 6.96 -1.97
C GLU A 44 11.95 5.54 -2.18
N ARG A 45 12.23 4.82 -1.10
CA ARG A 45 12.73 3.45 -1.13
C ARG A 45 11.74 2.51 -1.82
N ILE A 46 10.47 2.50 -1.39
CA ILE A 46 9.44 1.63 -1.95
C ILE A 46 9.17 1.99 -3.42
N PHE A 47 8.97 3.27 -3.75
CA PHE A 47 8.64 3.67 -5.12
C PHE A 47 9.78 3.40 -6.11
N SER A 48 11.04 3.53 -5.68
CA SER A 48 12.20 3.21 -6.53
C SER A 48 12.21 1.74 -6.98
N ARG A 49 11.64 0.84 -6.16
CA ARG A 49 11.52 -0.59 -6.44
C ARG A 49 10.20 -0.94 -7.15
N LEU A 50 9.10 -0.29 -6.75
CA LEU A 50 7.76 -0.58 -7.26
C LEU A 50 7.54 -0.06 -8.68
N VAL A 51 7.98 1.17 -8.99
CA VAL A 51 7.71 1.80 -10.30
C VAL A 51 8.26 0.98 -11.49
N PRO A 52 9.48 0.42 -11.44
CA PRO A 52 9.95 -0.49 -12.49
C PRO A 52 9.11 -1.75 -12.67
N LEU A 53 8.54 -2.30 -11.59
CA LEU A 53 7.71 -3.51 -11.63
C LEU A 53 6.34 -3.20 -12.24
N ILE A 54 5.70 -2.09 -11.85
CA ILE A 54 4.45 -1.62 -12.47
C ILE A 54 4.64 -1.38 -13.97
N LYS A 55 5.78 -0.79 -14.38
CA LYS A 55 6.08 -0.62 -15.81
C LYS A 55 6.22 -1.95 -16.54
N GLN A 56 6.76 -2.99 -15.90
CA GLN A 56 6.83 -4.33 -16.48
C GLN A 56 5.44 -4.97 -16.59
N GLN A 57 4.60 -4.80 -15.58
CA GLN A 57 3.22 -5.29 -15.57
C GLN A 57 2.42 -4.71 -16.74
N GLN A 58 2.57 -3.41 -17.03
CA GLN A 58 1.92 -2.73 -18.15
C GLN A 58 2.33 -3.24 -19.54
N GLN A 59 3.36 -4.08 -19.64
CA GLN A 59 3.78 -4.73 -20.89
C GLN A 59 3.18 -6.12 -21.07
N LEU A 60 2.46 -6.64 -20.07
CA LEU A 60 1.81 -7.95 -20.13
C LEU A 60 0.52 -7.90 -20.97
N SER A 61 0.05 -9.07 -21.38
CA SER A 61 -1.33 -9.23 -21.88
C SER A 61 -2.34 -9.01 -20.76
N GLU A 62 -3.61 -8.82 -21.09
CA GLU A 62 -4.71 -8.72 -20.12
C GLU A 62 -4.73 -9.91 -19.15
N GLU A 63 -4.66 -11.15 -19.66
CA GLU A 63 -4.57 -12.36 -18.84
C GLU A 63 -3.35 -12.33 -17.89
N GLY A 64 -2.20 -11.83 -18.38
CA GLY A 64 -0.99 -11.71 -17.55
C GLY A 64 -1.11 -10.61 -16.49
N ILE A 65 -1.81 -9.51 -16.77
CA ILE A 65 -2.11 -8.48 -15.78
C ILE A 65 -3.01 -9.05 -14.68
N THR A 66 -4.06 -9.77 -15.04
CA THR A 66 -4.96 -10.44 -14.09
C THR A 66 -4.21 -11.43 -13.21
N GLU A 67 -3.37 -12.29 -13.80
CA GLU A 67 -2.54 -13.24 -13.04
C GLU A 67 -1.56 -12.52 -12.09
N CYS A 68 -0.91 -11.46 -12.57
CA CYS A 68 -0.01 -10.64 -11.75
C CYS A 68 -0.74 -10.00 -10.57
N ASN A 69 -1.91 -9.38 -10.81
CA ASN A 69 -2.72 -8.75 -9.77
C ASN A 69 -3.21 -9.76 -8.73
N MET A 70 -3.69 -10.93 -9.18
CA MET A 70 -4.13 -12.01 -8.29
C MET A 70 -2.99 -12.46 -7.36
N ASN A 71 -1.80 -12.72 -7.90
CA ASN A 71 -0.65 -13.15 -7.10
C ASN A 71 -0.15 -12.06 -6.15
N ALA A 72 -0.22 -10.80 -6.57
CA ALA A 72 0.11 -9.67 -5.69
C ALA A 72 -0.88 -9.56 -4.52
N GLY A 73 -2.18 -9.68 -4.77
CA GLY A 73 -3.21 -9.69 -3.73
C GLY A 73 -3.06 -10.85 -2.75
N ILE A 74 -2.84 -12.07 -3.26
CA ILE A 74 -2.55 -13.26 -2.42
C ILE A 74 -1.32 -13.01 -1.55
N THR A 75 -0.23 -12.52 -2.14
CA THR A 75 1.01 -12.27 -1.42
C THR A 75 0.83 -11.23 -0.32
N VAL A 76 0.07 -10.16 -0.55
CA VAL A 76 -0.26 -9.18 0.50
C VAL A 76 -1.02 -9.83 1.65
N ALA A 77 -2.11 -10.55 1.34
CA ALA A 77 -2.93 -11.21 2.35
C ALA A 77 -2.15 -12.24 3.17
N GLU A 78 -1.22 -12.96 2.55
CA GLU A 78 -0.35 -13.92 3.25
C GLU A 78 0.76 -13.23 4.06
N SER A 79 1.21 -12.04 3.64
CA SER A 79 2.33 -11.34 4.28
C SER A 79 1.90 -10.45 5.45
N ILE A 80 0.61 -10.07 5.53
CA ILE A 80 0.07 -9.25 6.61
C ILE A 80 -0.90 -10.10 7.44
N PRO A 81 -0.45 -10.71 8.56
CA PRO A 81 -1.35 -11.33 9.52
C PRO A 81 -2.36 -10.30 10.03
N ASP A 82 -3.62 -10.72 10.18
CA ASP A 82 -4.71 -9.92 10.72
C ASP A 82 -4.91 -8.59 9.97
N MET A 83 -4.71 -8.61 8.65
CA MET A 83 -4.79 -7.44 7.77
C MET A 83 -6.06 -6.61 7.99
N GLU A 84 -7.22 -7.26 8.19
CA GLU A 84 -8.48 -6.55 8.44
C GLU A 84 -8.42 -5.70 9.71
N GLU A 85 -8.01 -6.27 10.84
CA GLU A 85 -7.89 -5.57 12.12
C GLU A 85 -6.86 -4.45 12.04
N LYS A 86 -5.65 -4.74 11.54
CA LYS A 86 -4.59 -3.74 11.37
C LYS A 86 -5.03 -2.58 10.51
N SER A 87 -5.81 -2.84 9.47
CA SER A 87 -6.21 -1.78 8.56
C SER A 87 -7.34 -0.91 9.14
N ILE A 88 -8.22 -1.47 9.98
CA ILE A 88 -9.20 -0.69 10.76
C ILE A 88 -8.45 0.27 11.70
N GLU A 89 -7.48 -0.22 12.47
CA GLU A 89 -6.66 0.62 13.35
C GLU A 89 -5.92 1.73 12.59
N LEU A 90 -5.41 1.40 11.40
CA LEU A 90 -4.71 2.33 10.53
C LEU A 90 -5.63 3.44 10.01
N LEU A 91 -6.86 3.10 9.59
CA LEU A 91 -7.84 4.06 9.11
C LEU A 91 -8.21 5.07 10.18
N GLU A 92 -8.44 4.61 11.42
CA GLU A 92 -8.71 5.50 12.55
C GLU A 92 -7.53 6.44 12.80
N THR A 93 -6.31 5.92 12.73
CA THR A 93 -5.10 6.73 12.97
C THR A 93 -4.81 7.73 11.85
N ILE A 94 -4.98 7.34 10.58
CA ILE A 94 -4.81 8.22 9.42
C ILE A 94 -5.92 9.28 9.37
N GLY A 95 -7.18 8.94 9.70
CA GLY A 95 -8.27 9.91 9.76
C GLY A 95 -7.98 11.04 10.76
N ASN A 96 -7.25 10.75 11.83
CA ASN A 96 -6.81 11.77 12.79
C ASN A 96 -5.71 12.70 12.22
N LEU A 97 -5.02 12.32 11.14
CA LEU A 97 -4.01 13.13 10.46
C LEU A 97 -4.61 14.21 9.54
N GLU A 98 -5.91 14.17 9.22
CA GLU A 98 -6.53 15.13 8.27
C GLU A 98 -6.39 16.60 8.68
N ASN A 99 -6.12 16.87 9.96
CA ASN A 99 -5.90 18.21 10.50
C ASN A 99 -4.41 18.62 10.56
N GLU A 100 -3.48 17.79 10.07
CA GLU A 100 -2.05 18.09 10.07
C GLU A 100 -1.73 19.22 9.07
N PRO A 101 -1.08 20.32 9.51
CA PRO A 101 -0.76 21.43 8.63
C PRO A 101 0.30 21.09 7.58
N ASP A 102 1.10 20.05 7.80
CA ASP A 102 2.16 19.62 6.88
C ASP A 102 1.65 18.72 5.76
N GLN A 103 1.25 19.38 4.66
CA GLN A 103 0.77 18.71 3.45
C GLN A 103 1.79 17.77 2.81
N THR A 104 3.10 17.99 3.00
CA THR A 104 4.12 17.12 2.42
C THR A 104 4.14 15.77 3.12
N PHE A 105 4.08 15.80 4.45
CA PHE A 105 3.99 14.58 5.25
C PHE A 105 2.73 13.78 4.93
N LEU A 106 1.58 14.45 4.82
CA LEU A 106 0.31 13.80 4.43
C LEU A 106 0.41 13.14 3.05
N MET A 107 1.01 13.80 2.07
CA MET A 107 1.23 13.21 0.75
C MET A 107 2.14 11.98 0.81
N ASP A 108 3.19 11.98 1.64
CA ASP A 108 4.08 10.83 1.78
C ASP A 108 3.37 9.62 2.40
N VAL A 109 2.56 9.85 3.45
CA VAL A 109 1.71 8.81 4.08
C VAL A 109 0.70 8.25 3.08
N GLN A 110 -0.06 9.13 2.41
CA GLN A 110 -1.05 8.73 1.41
C GLN A 110 -0.43 7.99 0.23
N SER A 111 0.74 8.42 -0.24
CA SER A 111 1.44 7.77 -1.35
C SER A 111 1.83 6.33 -1.01
N LEU A 112 2.30 6.07 0.21
CA LEU A 112 2.60 4.72 0.68
C LEU A 112 1.32 3.87 0.87
N TYR A 113 0.24 4.47 1.36
CA TYR A 113 -1.03 3.77 1.54
C TYR A 113 -1.70 3.39 0.22
N MET A 114 -1.71 4.30 -0.77
CA MET A 114 -2.28 4.09 -2.10
C MET A 114 -1.61 2.95 -2.88
N ILE A 115 -0.43 2.48 -2.47
CA ILE A 115 0.21 1.30 -3.05
C ILE A 115 -0.73 0.08 -2.99
N LEU A 116 -1.55 -0.02 -1.94
CA LEU A 116 -2.51 -1.11 -1.78
C LEU A 116 -3.67 -1.01 -2.78
N SER A 117 -4.04 0.21 -3.17
CA SER A 117 -5.08 0.46 -4.17
C SER A 117 -4.65 0.12 -5.60
N PHE A 118 -3.35 0.00 -5.89
CA PHE A 118 -2.88 -0.49 -7.19
C PHE A 118 -3.28 -1.95 -7.45
N LEU A 119 -3.58 -2.72 -6.40
CA LEU A 119 -4.03 -4.10 -6.50
C LEU A 119 -5.53 -4.22 -6.82
N ASP A 120 -6.26 -3.11 -6.73
CA ASP A 120 -7.73 -3.07 -6.77
C ASP A 120 -8.28 -2.60 -8.14
N MET A 121 -7.51 -2.78 -9.23
CA MET A 121 -8.00 -2.48 -10.58
C MET A 121 -9.12 -3.44 -11.00
N GLU A 122 -10.35 -2.96 -10.81
CA GLU A 122 -11.67 -3.31 -11.38
C GLU A 122 -12.23 -4.75 -11.25
N GLU A 123 -11.44 -5.80 -10.99
CA GLU A 123 -11.99 -7.18 -10.90
C GLU A 123 -12.18 -7.73 -9.48
N MET A 124 -11.62 -7.11 -8.44
CA MET A 124 -11.72 -7.59 -7.04
C MET A 124 -12.89 -6.97 -6.23
N GLN A 125 -13.73 -6.14 -6.83
CA GLN A 125 -14.78 -5.38 -6.12
C GLN A 125 -15.90 -6.22 -5.49
N GLN A 126 -16.03 -7.52 -5.80
CA GLN A 126 -17.12 -8.33 -5.25
C GLN A 126 -16.82 -9.00 -3.91
N ASN A 127 -15.55 -9.15 -3.50
CA ASN A 127 -15.19 -9.85 -2.26
C ASN A 127 -14.01 -9.23 -1.47
N ALA A 128 -13.49 -8.06 -1.86
CA ALA A 128 -12.45 -7.39 -1.09
C ALA A 128 -13.01 -6.81 0.24
N PRO A 129 -12.30 -6.93 1.38
CA PRO A 129 -12.71 -6.30 2.64
C PRO A 129 -12.88 -4.78 2.48
N GLU A 130 -13.85 -4.21 3.22
CA GLU A 130 -14.44 -2.86 3.06
C GLU A 130 -13.50 -1.65 3.23
N LEU A 131 -12.19 -1.88 3.29
CA LEU A 131 -11.14 -0.86 3.46
C LEU A 131 -11.05 0.18 2.35
N LEU A 132 -11.64 -0.11 1.19
CA LEU A 132 -11.47 0.66 -0.04
C LEU A 132 -12.55 1.71 -0.30
N LYS A 133 -13.58 1.84 0.55
CA LYS A 133 -14.63 2.86 0.36
C LYS A 133 -14.19 4.29 0.70
N TYR A 134 -13.06 4.50 1.36
CA TYR A 134 -12.69 5.81 1.92
C TYR A 134 -11.43 6.45 1.31
N VAL A 135 -10.74 5.76 0.40
CA VAL A 135 -9.62 6.34 -0.35
C VAL A 135 -10.07 6.59 -1.78
N GLY A 136 -10.81 7.69 -1.93
CA GLY A 136 -11.22 8.23 -3.22
C GLY A 136 -12.69 8.04 -3.55
N PHE A 137 -13.59 8.67 -2.77
CA PHE A 137 -14.63 9.60 -3.22
C PHE A 137 -15.25 10.34 -2.04
#